data_AF-A0A2Z5TB85-F1
#
_entry.id   AF-A0A2Z5TB85-F1
#
_cell.length_a   1.000
_cell.length_b   1.000
_cell.length_c   1.000
_cell.angle_alpha   90.00
_cell.angle_beta   90.00
_cell.angle_gamma   90.00
#
_symmetry.space_group_name_H-M   'P 1'
#
loop_
_entity.id
_entity.type
_entity.pdbx_description
1 polymer ?
#
loop_
_entity_poly.entity_id
_entity_poly.type
_entity_poly.pdbx_seq_one_letter_code
_entity_poly.pdbx_strand_id
1 'polypeptide(L)'
;MFLPTGYAVILRFLILNPRLLMSQITQVSNSGQNQIISSLELAQALAEQLAITPNDWHRFKNDRKAQAQQQIASALVFLLRDQPQEALDHLKQAVGWLDRSISALPCPGHGTSTRTKPENL
;
A
#
# COMPACT_ATOMS: atom_id res chain seq x y z
N MET A 1 -5.82 55.24 -51.23
CA MET A 1 -5.56 55.17 -49.78
C MET A 1 -5.29 53.70 -49.43
N PHE A 2 -4.04 53.39 -49.04
CA PHE A 2 -3.56 52.29 -48.18
C PHE A 2 -4.14 50.86 -48.26
N LEU A 3 -3.27 49.87 -48.55
CA LEU A 3 -3.31 48.49 -47.96
C LEU A 3 -3.03 48.55 -46.43
N PRO A 4 -3.14 47.48 -45.58
CA PRO A 4 -3.12 46.02 -45.83
C PRO A 4 -4.04 45.19 -44.86
N THR A 5 -3.70 43.89 -44.68
CA THR A 5 -4.07 42.90 -43.64
C THR A 5 -5.20 41.92 -44.01
N GLY A 6 -4.96 40.65 -44.34
CA GLY A 6 -3.83 39.80 -43.95
C GLY A 6 -3.99 39.26 -42.53
N TYR A 7 -5.20 38.87 -42.13
CA TYR A 7 -5.51 38.15 -40.88
C TYR A 7 -6.65 37.17 -41.10
N ALA A 8 -6.49 36.22 -42.02
CA ALA A 8 -7.43 35.10 -42.13
C ALA A 8 -6.75 33.78 -42.52
N VAL A 9 -5.44 33.65 -42.25
CA VAL A 9 -4.67 32.42 -42.50
C VAL A 9 -4.32 31.69 -41.18
N ILE A 10 -4.70 32.20 -40.00
CA ILE A 10 -4.27 31.62 -38.71
C ILE A 10 -5.44 31.13 -37.84
N LEU A 11 -6.60 30.80 -38.41
CA LEU A 11 -7.66 30.11 -37.67
C LEU A 11 -8.40 29.06 -38.50
N ARG A 12 -7.65 28.37 -39.37
CA ARG A 12 -8.06 27.09 -39.96
C ARG A 12 -6.90 26.09 -40.07
N PHE A 13 -5.95 26.20 -39.14
CA PHE A 13 -4.76 25.35 -39.04
C PHE A 13 -4.77 24.46 -37.78
N LEU A 14 -5.97 24.04 -37.31
CA LEU A 14 -6.09 23.26 -36.06
C LEU A 14 -6.94 22.00 -36.14
N ILE A 15 -7.22 21.45 -37.32
CA ILE A 15 -7.87 20.13 -37.41
C ILE A 15 -7.32 19.40 -38.65
N LEU A 16 -6.76 18.19 -38.47
CA LEU A 16 -6.22 17.24 -39.47
C LEU A 16 -4.71 17.29 -39.85
N ASN A 17 -3.79 17.28 -38.89
CA ASN A 17 -2.44 16.73 -39.12
C ASN A 17 -1.84 16.11 -37.84
N PRO A 18 -2.11 14.83 -37.52
CA PRO A 18 -1.50 14.19 -36.35
C PRO A 18 -0.11 13.61 -36.61
N ARG A 19 0.48 13.80 -37.81
CA ARG A 19 1.73 13.12 -38.22
C ARG A 19 3.03 13.79 -37.76
N LEU A 20 2.96 14.80 -36.87
CA LEU A 20 4.14 15.48 -36.30
C LEU A 20 3.93 15.85 -34.82
N LEU A 21 3.60 14.88 -33.97
CA LEU A 21 3.85 14.98 -32.52
C LEU A 21 4.68 13.79 -32.01
N MET A 22 5.47 13.17 -32.89
CA MET A 22 6.67 12.45 -32.50
C MET A 22 7.78 13.47 -32.25
N SER A 23 7.85 14.06 -31.05
CA SER A 23 9.05 14.81 -30.61
C SER A 23 9.22 15.04 -29.09
N GLN A 24 8.28 14.72 -28.17
CA GLN A 24 8.49 15.01 -26.73
C GLN A 24 7.93 14.03 -25.66
N ILE A 25 7.65 12.75 -25.95
CA ILE A 25 7.60 11.71 -24.88
C ILE A 25 8.28 10.43 -25.37
N THR A 26 9.41 10.58 -26.04
CA THR A 26 10.50 9.63 -25.81
C THR A 26 10.96 9.95 -24.38
N GLN A 27 11.12 8.94 -23.50
CA GLN A 27 11.24 9.01 -22.01
C GLN A 27 9.86 8.75 -21.38
N VAL A 28 9.47 7.54 -20.95
CA VAL A 28 10.21 6.59 -20.12
C VAL A 28 9.73 5.17 -20.46
N SER A 29 10.25 4.61 -21.53
CA SER A 29 10.30 3.14 -21.70
C SER A 29 11.43 2.59 -20.83
N ASN A 30 11.31 2.70 -19.50
CA ASN A 30 12.16 1.94 -18.56
C ASN A 30 11.46 0.63 -18.19
N SER A 31 10.98 -0.11 -19.18
CA SER A 31 10.56 -1.50 -19.03
C SER A 31 11.76 -2.47 -19.02
N GLY A 32 12.97 -1.96 -18.78
CA GLY A 32 14.22 -2.73 -18.86
C GLY A 32 15.35 -2.22 -17.97
N GLN A 33 15.07 -1.40 -16.94
CA GLN A 33 16.03 -1.32 -15.84
C GLN A 33 15.71 -2.48 -14.91
N ASN A 34 16.40 -3.59 -15.15
CA ASN A 34 16.59 -4.62 -14.14
C ASN A 34 17.37 -3.96 -13.00
N GLN A 35 16.68 -3.15 -12.19
CA GLN A 35 17.22 -2.63 -10.95
C GLN A 35 17.62 -3.87 -10.16
N ILE A 36 18.90 -3.95 -9.82
CA ILE A 36 19.40 -5.02 -8.95
C ILE A 36 18.88 -4.68 -7.56
N ILE A 37 17.62 -5.01 -7.30
CA ILE A 37 17.00 -4.84 -5.99
C ILE A 37 17.45 -6.05 -5.17
N SER A 38 18.05 -5.80 -4.02
CA SER A 38 18.41 -6.88 -3.11
C SER A 38 17.16 -7.59 -2.60
N SER A 39 17.29 -8.87 -2.25
CA SER A 39 16.19 -9.61 -1.62
C SER A 39 15.71 -8.92 -0.34
N LEU A 40 16.62 -8.27 0.39
CA LEU A 40 16.32 -7.51 1.60
C LEU A 40 15.44 -6.29 1.30
N GLU A 41 15.79 -5.48 0.29
CA GLU A 41 14.98 -4.32 -0.11
C GLU A 41 13.58 -4.74 -0.60
N LEU A 42 13.48 -5.83 -1.36
CA LEU A 42 12.18 -6.37 -1.76
C LEU A 42 11.34 -6.80 -0.56
N ALA A 43 11.94 -7.47 0.42
CA ALA A 43 11.25 -7.88 1.63
C ALA A 43 10.81 -6.68 2.48
N GLN A 44 11.66 -5.65 2.58
CA GLN A 44 11.33 -4.40 3.30
C GLN A 44 10.18 -3.66 2.63
N ALA A 45 10.22 -3.49 1.31
CA ALA A 45 9.13 -2.87 0.55
C ALA A 45 7.82 -3.65 0.71
N LEU A 46 7.86 -4.99 0.68
CA LEU A 46 6.70 -5.83 0.91
C LEU A 46 6.15 -5.66 2.34
N ALA A 47 7.02 -5.59 3.35
CA ALA A 47 6.62 -5.38 4.74
C ALA A 47 5.96 -4.01 4.93
N GLU A 48 6.47 -2.96 4.29
CA GLU A 48 5.86 -1.63 4.29
C GLU A 48 4.48 -1.63 3.62
N GLN A 49 4.34 -2.32 2.48
CA GLN A 49 3.08 -2.43 1.76
C GLN A 49 1.99 -3.16 2.55
N LEU A 50 2.39 -4.15 3.36
CA LEU A 50 1.47 -4.98 4.15
C LEU A 50 1.28 -4.48 5.58
N ALA A 51 1.97 -3.41 5.99
CA ALA A 51 1.85 -2.85 7.32
C ALA A 51 0.44 -2.31 7.56
N ILE A 52 -0.24 -2.87 8.55
CA ILE A 52 -1.50 -2.38 9.09
C ILE A 52 -1.16 -1.16 9.96
N THR A 53 -1.43 0.02 9.41
CA THR A 53 -1.18 1.28 10.10
C THR A 53 -2.14 1.47 11.28
N PRO A 54 -1.83 2.35 12.26
CA PRO A 54 -2.76 2.68 13.34
C PRO A 54 -4.12 3.15 12.84
N ASN A 55 -4.17 3.83 11.70
CA ASN A 55 -5.41 4.33 11.08
C ASN A 55 -6.26 3.18 10.51
N ASP A 56 -5.60 2.14 9.98
CA ASP A 56 -6.27 0.97 9.40
C ASP A 56 -6.52 -0.16 10.40
N TRP A 57 -6.04 -0.02 11.64
CA TRP A 57 -6.15 -1.03 12.69
C TRP A 57 -7.59 -1.50 12.87
N HIS A 58 -8.55 -0.57 12.99
CA HIS A 58 -9.95 -0.94 13.21
C HIS A 58 -10.55 -1.77 12.08
N ARG A 59 -10.07 -1.58 10.85
CA ARG A 59 -10.50 -2.31 9.66
C ARG A 59 -9.92 -3.73 9.63
N PHE A 60 -8.63 -3.88 9.96
CA PHE A 60 -7.91 -5.14 9.79
C PHE A 60 -7.62 -5.90 11.09
N LYS A 61 -8.01 -5.41 12.27
CA LYS A 61 -7.75 -6.08 13.56
C LYS A 61 -8.24 -7.53 13.61
N ASN A 62 -9.35 -7.83 12.92
CA ASN A 62 -9.92 -9.17 12.87
C ASN A 62 -9.69 -9.87 11.52
N ASP A 63 -9.02 -9.21 10.57
CA ASP A 63 -8.67 -9.81 9.29
C ASP A 63 -7.44 -10.69 9.47
N ARG A 64 -7.69 -11.97 9.73
CA ARG A 64 -6.66 -12.99 9.97
C ARG A 64 -5.66 -13.08 8.82
N LYS A 65 -6.11 -12.89 7.57
CA LYS A 65 -5.24 -13.00 6.41
C LYS A 65 -4.30 -11.79 6.36
N ALA A 66 -4.83 -10.58 6.55
CA ALA A 66 -4.03 -9.36 6.56
C ALA A 66 -3.00 -9.39 7.72
N GLN A 67 -3.43 -9.81 8.92
CA GLN A 67 -2.54 -9.96 10.07
C GLN A 67 -1.42 -10.96 9.78
N ALA A 68 -1.74 -12.15 9.27
CA ALA A 68 -0.74 -13.15 8.91
C ALA A 68 0.22 -12.66 7.81
N GLN A 69 -0.28 -11.97 6.78
CA GLN A 69 0.53 -11.41 5.70
C GLN A 69 1.56 -10.41 6.23
N GLN A 70 1.16 -9.47 7.10
CA GLN A 70 2.08 -8.54 7.73
C GLN A 70 3.18 -9.28 8.51
N GLN A 71 2.79 -10.24 9.35
CA GLN A 71 3.74 -11.00 10.17
C GLN A 71 4.74 -11.78 9.33
N ILE A 72 4.30 -12.41 8.24
CA ILE A 72 5.18 -13.14 7.31
C ILE A 72 6.16 -12.19 6.61
N ALA A 73 5.69 -11.03 6.16
CA ALA A 73 6.56 -10.04 5.53
C ALA A 73 7.64 -9.53 6.50
N SER A 74 7.27 -9.24 7.75
CA SER A 74 8.24 -8.91 8.80
C SER A 74 9.22 -10.06 9.06
N ALA A 75 8.75 -11.31 9.16
CA ALA A 75 9.61 -12.47 9.37
C ALA A 75 10.67 -12.62 8.27
N LEU A 76 10.30 -12.39 7.02
CA LEU A 76 11.22 -12.45 5.88
C LEU A 76 12.34 -11.41 5.99
N VAL A 77 12.01 -10.18 6.41
CA VAL A 77 13.01 -9.13 6.67
C VAL A 77 13.99 -9.56 7.75
N PHE A 78 13.51 -10.15 8.85
CA PHE A 78 14.39 -10.62 9.93
C PHE A 78 15.30 -11.77 9.49
N LEU A 79 14.78 -12.77 8.76
CA LEU A 79 15.60 -13.86 8.22
C LEU A 79 16.72 -13.36 7.31
N LEU A 80 16.41 -12.42 6.41
CA LEU A 80 17.39 -11.85 5.47
C LEU A 80 18.44 -10.95 6.15
N ARG A 81 18.26 -10.67 7.44
CA ARG A 81 19.20 -9.93 8.30
C ARG A 81 19.90 -10.83 9.34
N ASP A 82 19.85 -12.15 9.15
CA ASP A 82 20.42 -13.15 10.07
C ASP A 82 19.85 -13.05 11.51
N GLN A 83 18.56 -12.69 11.63
CA GLN A 83 17.81 -12.60 12.90
C GLN A 83 16.74 -13.71 12.96
N PRO A 84 17.13 -14.98 13.14
CA PRO A 84 16.21 -16.11 13.03
C PRO A 84 15.21 -16.20 14.19
N GLN A 85 15.56 -15.67 15.36
CA GLN A 85 14.70 -15.77 16.54
C GLN A 85 13.50 -14.82 16.42
N GLU A 86 13.75 -13.59 16.00
CA GLU A 86 12.74 -12.57 15.70
C GLU A 86 11.83 -13.04 14.56
N ALA A 87 12.42 -13.61 13.51
CA ALA A 87 11.66 -14.20 12.42
C ALA A 87 10.74 -15.33 12.89
N LEU A 88 11.24 -16.22 13.75
CA LEU A 88 10.46 -17.32 14.30
C LEU A 88 9.25 -16.81 15.11
N ASP A 89 9.43 -15.75 15.89
CA ASP A 89 8.34 -15.18 16.68
C ASP A 89 7.26 -14.55 15.80
N HIS A 90 7.64 -13.86 14.72
CA HIS A 90 6.70 -13.39 13.70
C HIS A 90 5.97 -14.53 12.99
N LEU A 91 6.66 -15.63 12.66
CA LEU A 91 6.04 -16.81 12.04
C LEU A 91 5.03 -17.48 12.97
N LYS A 92 5.33 -17.60 14.27
CA LYS A 92 4.37 -18.13 15.26
C LYS A 92 3.12 -17.26 15.34
N GLN A 93 3.26 -15.94 15.30
CA GLN A 93 2.12 -15.02 15.24
C GLN A 93 1.30 -15.24 13.97
N ALA A 94 1.94 -15.36 12.81
CA ALA A 94 1.25 -15.63 11.55
C ALA A 94 0.46 -16.94 11.59
N VAL A 95 1.07 -18.01 12.10
CA VAL A 95 0.39 -19.31 12.29
C VAL A 95 -0.81 -19.13 13.21
N GLY A 96 -0.64 -18.43 14.34
CA GLY A 96 -1.72 -18.20 15.30
C GLY A 96 -2.91 -17.44 14.73
N TRP A 97 -2.66 -16.50 13.80
CA TRP A 97 -3.73 -15.82 13.07
C TRP A 97 -4.47 -16.75 12.10
N LEU A 98 -3.75 -17.63 11.39
CA LEU A 98 -4.32 -18.54 10.40
C LEU A 98 -5.09 -19.72 11.03
N ASP A 99 -4.54 -20.31 12.09
CA ASP A 99 -5.16 -21.43 12.82
C ASP A 99 -6.20 -20.98 13.85
N ARG A 100 -6.33 -19.65 14.06
CA ARG A 100 -7.28 -18.99 14.96
C ARG A 100 -6.96 -19.16 16.45
N SER A 101 -5.75 -19.58 16.80
CA SER A 101 -5.27 -19.63 18.19
C SER A 101 -4.95 -18.24 18.76
N ILE A 102 -4.75 -17.23 17.90
CA ILE A 102 -4.61 -15.82 18.26
C ILE A 102 -5.85 -15.02 17.82
N SER A 103 -6.21 -14.02 18.61
CA SER A 103 -7.26 -13.05 18.29
C SER A 103 -6.80 -11.64 18.67
N ALA A 104 -7.34 -10.63 17.99
CA ALA A 104 -7.01 -9.24 18.30
C ALA A 104 -7.37 -8.91 19.75
N LEU A 105 -6.50 -8.11 20.38
CA LEU A 105 -6.82 -7.51 21.66
C LEU A 105 -8.08 -6.64 21.53
N PRO A 106 -8.95 -6.63 22.57
CA PRO A 106 -10.11 -5.76 22.59
C PRO A 106 -9.67 -4.29 22.55
N CYS A 107 -10.48 -3.43 21.93
CA CYS A 107 -10.19 -2.01 21.85
C CYS A 107 -10.17 -1.40 23.26
N PRO A 108 -9.17 -0.54 23.59
CA PRO A 108 -9.21 0.23 24.83
C PRO A 108 -10.44 1.15 24.79
N GLY A 109 -11.31 1.05 25.79
CA GLY A 109 -12.51 1.88 25.89
C GLY A 109 -13.85 1.22 25.52
N HIS A 110 -13.90 -0.09 25.28
CA HIS A 110 -15.15 -0.86 25.23
C HIS A 110 -15.11 -1.99 26.26
N GLY A 111 -15.17 -1.62 27.53
CA GLY A 111 -15.39 -2.50 28.67
C GLY A 111 -16.27 -1.78 29.67
N THR A 112 -17.32 -2.47 30.14
CA THR A 112 -18.30 -2.07 31.17
C THR A 112 -19.39 -1.07 30.76
N SER A 113 -20.33 -1.48 29.91
CA SER A 113 -21.72 -1.07 30.13
C SER A 113 -22.28 -1.98 31.24
N THR A 114 -22.03 -1.60 32.50
CA THR A 114 -22.81 -2.13 33.61
C THR A 114 -24.23 -1.62 33.42
N ARG A 115 -25.09 -2.43 32.80
CA ARG A 115 -26.54 -2.24 32.90
C ARG A 115 -26.92 -2.49 34.36
N THR A 116 -26.84 -1.45 35.18
CA THR A 116 -27.47 -1.45 36.51
C THR A 116 -28.97 -1.58 36.29
N LYS A 117 -29.49 -2.77 36.58
CA LYS A 117 -30.93 -3.00 36.70
C LYS A 117 -31.42 -2.15 37.89
N PRO A 118 -32.42 -1.27 37.74
CA PRO A 118 -32.97 -0.59 38.89
C PRO A 118 -33.62 -1.63 39.80
N GLU A 119 -33.08 -1.76 41.00
CA GLU A 119 -33.72 -2.47 42.11
C GLU A 119 -34.89 -1.61 42.58
N ASN A 120 -36.10 -2.19 42.53
CA ASN A 120 -37.29 -1.54 43.06
C ASN A 120 -37.18 -1.45 44.59
N LEU A 121 -37.22 -0.23 45.12
CA LEU A 121 -37.73 0.07 46.46
C LEU A 121 -38.67 1.28 46.38
#